data_AF-A0AAW0G7P9-F1
#
_entry.id   AF-A0AAW0G7P9-F1
#
_cell.length_a   1.000
_cell.length_b   1.000
_cell.length_c   1.000
_cell.angle_alpha   90.00
_cell.angle_beta   90.00
_cell.angle_gamma   90.00
#
_symmetry.space_group_name_H-M   'P 1'
#
loop_
_entity.id
_entity.type
_entity.pdbx_description
1 polymer ?
#
loop_
_entity_poly.entity_id
_entity_poly.type
_entity_poly.pdbx_seq_one_letter_code
_entity_poly.pdbx_strand_id
1 'polypeptide(L)'
;MHFKLRKNVERLLGKTRCLQSPTACCNERANSVRSGASQTPSPLGQLTGDSQHSMAVDTYICFPSHKIDHVLAPLTRFRANAQHVHGDLAVEYYRQRSSEPGTLLISEGAFIAGKAGGFPHVPGVWTDEQIIAWKKVTDAVHEQRSFLYAQLWALGRTADPSVLEKDGYEYVGASDIPVTDKPKPRPLTTCGYAELLAAMSKPLTLNPPTEIQEYVQLYAQAAVNAVQKAGFDGVEIHAANGYLITQFIHDSINNRTDEYGGSIENRARFALEVLDACVKAVGASKVGIRISPWEAYNESHIDNTIPQYTYLVNRIRELHPDIAYLHVTEPRVVSLESRDPNDESNDFIRKIWSPLPLISAGGYTRDIAIEVADTKGDIIAFGRPFIPNPDLPRRLRENIALTPYDRSTFYTPETAKGYTDYPFAS
;
A
#
# COMPACT_ATOMS: atom_id res chain seq x y z
N MET A 1 -11.32 20.12 68.88
CA MET A 1 -11.39 19.08 69.94
C MET A 1 -11.76 17.76 69.27
N HIS A 2 -11.15 16.60 69.54
CA HIS A 2 -11.16 15.81 70.79
C HIS A 2 -12.59 15.33 71.18
N PHE A 3 -12.89 14.04 71.43
CA PHE A 3 -12.02 12.83 71.37
C PHE A 3 -12.81 11.49 71.50
N LYS A 4 -12.44 10.45 70.72
CA LYS A 4 -12.47 8.99 71.08
C LYS A 4 -13.84 8.32 71.48
N LEU A 5 -14.00 6.99 71.69
CA LEU A 5 -13.24 5.72 71.50
C LEU A 5 -14.17 4.75 70.70
N ARG A 6 -13.74 3.86 69.77
CA ARG A 6 -13.04 2.54 69.90
C ARG A 6 -13.82 1.50 70.76
N LYS A 7 -13.77 0.17 70.54
CA LYS A 7 -12.75 -0.76 69.93
C LYS A 7 -13.48 -2.11 69.60
N ASN A 8 -13.13 -2.97 68.62
CA ASN A 8 -11.93 -3.82 68.41
C ASN A 8 -11.88 -4.27 66.92
N VAL A 9 -10.76 -4.57 66.21
CA VAL A 9 -9.38 -5.07 66.51
C VAL A 9 -9.34 -6.61 66.62
N GLU A 10 -8.55 -7.39 65.85
CA GLU A 10 -7.54 -7.11 64.79
C GLU A 10 -7.85 -7.97 63.52
N ARG A 11 -6.98 -8.56 62.64
CA ARG A 11 -5.51 -8.76 62.53
C ARG A 11 -5.03 -8.94 61.06
N LEU A 12 -3.74 -8.67 60.84
CA LEU A 12 -2.74 -9.13 59.82
C LEU A 12 -3.11 -10.34 58.93
N LEU A 13 -2.68 -10.55 57.66
CA LEU A 13 -1.79 -9.94 56.62
C LEU A 13 -2.14 -10.62 55.25
N GLY A 14 -1.62 -10.29 54.04
CA GLY A 14 -0.75 -9.21 53.55
C GLY A 14 0.04 -9.58 52.25
N LYS A 15 0.27 -8.60 51.34
CA LYS A 15 1.16 -8.58 50.14
C LYS A 15 0.81 -9.34 48.82
N THR A 16 0.66 -8.52 47.76
CA THR A 16 1.25 -8.68 46.39
C THR A 16 0.50 -9.43 45.27
N ARG A 17 0.64 -8.89 44.05
CA ARG A 17 0.11 -9.34 42.75
C ARG A 17 0.63 -10.73 42.33
N CYS A 18 -0.20 -11.44 41.56
CA CYS A 18 0.24 -12.17 40.36
C CYS A 18 -0.71 -11.85 39.20
N LEU A 19 -0.19 -11.26 38.13
CA LEU A 19 -0.87 -11.19 36.84
C LEU A 19 -0.41 -12.41 36.04
N GLN A 20 -1.34 -13.23 35.55
CA GLN A 20 -1.02 -14.31 34.62
C GLN A 20 -0.94 -13.76 33.19
N SER A 21 0.02 -14.25 32.41
CA SER A 21 0.39 -13.71 31.10
C SER A 21 -0.45 -14.30 29.96
N PRO A 22 -1.00 -13.48 29.05
CA PRO A 22 -1.60 -13.98 27.82
C PRO A 22 -0.50 -14.34 26.82
N THR A 23 -0.10 -15.61 26.78
CA THR A 23 0.91 -16.11 25.82
C THR A 23 0.59 -17.52 25.30
N ALA A 24 -0.65 -17.97 25.50
CA ALA A 24 -1.16 -19.27 25.06
C ALA A 24 -2.38 -19.08 24.15
N CYS A 25 -2.14 -18.80 22.87
CA CYS A 25 -3.20 -18.74 21.85
C CYS A 25 -2.73 -19.17 20.43
N CYS A 26 -1.42 -19.24 20.16
CA CYS A 26 -0.90 -19.52 18.81
C CYS A 26 -0.56 -21.00 18.53
N ASN A 27 -0.64 -21.91 19.52
CA ASN A 27 -0.13 -23.30 19.38
C ASN A 27 -1.20 -24.41 19.25
N GLU A 28 -2.49 -24.08 19.11
CA GLU A 28 -3.57 -25.08 19.03
C GLU A 28 -4.24 -25.18 17.64
N ARG A 29 -3.46 -25.12 16.55
CA ARG A 29 -3.93 -25.48 15.19
C ARG A 29 -3.00 -26.41 14.40
N ALA A 30 -2.19 -27.21 15.10
CA ALA A 30 -1.33 -28.21 14.47
C ALA A 30 -1.21 -29.50 15.31
N ASN A 31 -2.27 -30.32 15.37
CA ASN A 31 -2.23 -31.79 15.54
C ASN A 31 -3.63 -32.40 15.68
N SER A 32 -4.18 -32.99 14.60
CA SER A 32 -5.45 -33.76 14.68
C SER A 32 -5.62 -34.86 13.61
N VAL A 33 -4.52 -35.47 13.14
CA VAL A 33 -4.57 -36.68 12.30
C VAL A 33 -4.28 -37.93 13.15
N ARG A 34 -5.24 -38.86 13.20
CA ARG A 34 -5.07 -40.17 13.87
C ARG A 34 -4.44 -41.18 12.92
N SER A 35 -3.42 -41.90 13.38
CA SER A 35 -3.17 -43.29 12.98
C SER A 35 -2.56 -44.06 14.16
N GLY A 36 -2.78 -45.39 14.20
CA GLY A 36 -2.44 -46.21 15.37
C GLY A 36 -1.02 -46.77 15.32
N ALA A 37 -0.37 -46.89 16.49
CA ALA A 37 0.94 -47.51 16.62
C ALA A 37 0.83 -48.96 17.12
N SER A 38 1.62 -49.87 16.53
CA SER A 38 1.97 -51.15 17.16
C SER A 38 3.33 -51.63 16.67
N GLN A 39 4.03 -52.38 17.53
CA GLN A 39 5.31 -53.09 17.29
C GLN A 39 6.61 -52.27 17.29
N THR A 40 7.65 -52.96 17.77
CA THR A 40 9.08 -52.63 17.94
C THR A 40 9.83 -53.99 17.91
N PRO A 41 11.19 -54.10 17.97
CA PRO A 41 12.27 -53.11 17.79
C PRO A 41 13.47 -53.56 16.90
N SER A 42 14.09 -52.63 16.14
CA SER A 42 15.56 -52.54 15.84
C SER A 42 16.30 -53.76 15.19
N PRO A 43 17.64 -53.74 14.96
CA PRO A 43 18.61 -52.62 14.89
C PRO A 43 19.53 -52.60 13.63
N LEU A 44 20.44 -51.59 13.58
CA LEU A 44 21.72 -51.44 12.82
C LEU A 44 21.74 -50.47 11.61
N GLY A 45 22.73 -49.54 11.60
CA GLY A 45 23.07 -48.74 10.40
C GLY A 45 23.58 -47.30 10.61
N GLN A 46 24.85 -47.14 11.03
CA GLN A 46 25.79 -46.02 10.79
C GLN A 46 25.33 -44.54 10.56
N LEU A 47 25.85 -43.66 11.44
CA LEU A 47 26.63 -42.43 11.17
C LEU A 47 27.02 -42.16 9.68
N THR A 48 27.09 -40.94 9.11
CA THR A 48 27.09 -39.54 9.60
C THR A 48 26.99 -38.58 8.40
N GLY A 49 26.51 -37.33 8.58
CA GLY A 49 26.87 -36.21 7.70
C GLY A 49 25.76 -35.21 7.32
N ASP A 50 26.05 -33.92 7.51
CA ASP A 50 25.59 -32.73 6.76
C ASP A 50 24.11 -32.58 6.37
N SER A 51 23.30 -32.13 7.33
CA SER A 51 22.01 -31.48 7.05
C SER A 51 22.18 -29.97 6.79
N GLN A 52 22.35 -29.57 5.53
CA GLN A 52 22.24 -28.16 5.14
C GLN A 52 20.85 -27.62 5.52
N HIS A 53 20.81 -26.63 6.41
CA HIS A 53 19.56 -25.98 6.79
C HIS A 53 19.03 -25.10 5.66
N SER A 54 18.07 -25.63 4.90
CA SER A 54 17.18 -24.83 4.08
C SER A 54 16.29 -23.98 5.01
N MET A 55 16.71 -22.75 5.31
CA MET A 55 15.84 -21.78 5.97
C MET A 55 14.77 -21.32 4.98
N ALA A 56 13.61 -22.00 5.00
CA ALA A 56 12.40 -21.49 4.40
C ALA A 56 12.03 -20.17 5.11
N VAL A 57 12.03 -19.07 4.36
CA VAL A 57 11.84 -17.73 4.92
C VAL A 57 10.33 -17.42 4.97
N ASP A 58 9.62 -18.12 5.86
CA ASP A 58 8.19 -17.94 6.11
C ASP A 58 7.93 -16.64 6.90
N THR A 59 8.25 -15.50 6.28
CA THR A 59 8.04 -14.15 6.84
C THR A 59 6.55 -13.80 6.84
N TYR A 60 5.81 -14.36 7.78
CA TYR A 60 4.53 -13.79 8.18
C TYR A 60 4.78 -12.41 8.80
N ILE A 61 4.36 -11.35 8.12
CA ILE A 61 4.34 -9.98 8.67
C ILE A 61 3.21 -9.90 9.71
N CYS A 62 3.49 -10.45 10.90
CA CYS A 62 2.62 -10.35 12.05
C CYS A 62 2.89 -9.02 12.77
N PHE A 63 2.03 -8.03 12.54
CA PHE A 63 2.04 -6.77 13.29
C PHE A 63 1.66 -7.05 14.76
N PRO A 64 2.59 -6.92 15.74
CA PRO A 64 2.29 -7.21 17.13
C PRO A 64 1.59 -5.99 17.75
N SER A 65 0.30 -6.14 18.05
CA SER A 65 -0.71 -5.10 18.36
C SER A 65 -0.48 -4.14 19.55
N HIS A 66 0.76 -3.97 20.01
CA HIS A 66 1.14 -3.19 21.19
C HIS A 66 2.41 -2.33 20.95
N LYS A 67 2.66 -1.95 19.69
CA LYS A 67 3.67 -0.94 19.31
C LYS A 67 3.02 0.10 18.40
N ILE A 68 3.58 1.31 18.39
CA ILE A 68 3.14 2.37 17.48
C ILE A 68 3.80 2.08 16.13
N ASP A 69 3.10 1.33 15.29
CA ASP A 69 3.60 0.90 13.99
C ASP A 69 3.45 2.06 12.98
N HIS A 70 4.52 2.86 12.89
CA HIS A 70 4.59 4.03 12.02
C HIS A 70 4.85 3.61 10.57
N VAL A 71 4.02 4.11 9.64
CA VAL A 71 4.18 3.85 8.20
C VAL A 71 4.65 5.11 7.47
N LEU A 72 5.68 5.00 6.63
CA LEU A 72 5.97 6.02 5.62
C LEU A 72 4.91 5.92 4.52
N ALA A 73 4.09 6.96 4.40
CA ALA A 73 3.09 7.03 3.34
C ALA A 73 3.75 7.18 1.96
N PRO A 74 3.12 6.70 0.88
CA PRO A 74 3.60 6.87 -0.49
C PRO A 74 3.67 8.35 -0.87
N LEU A 75 4.81 8.77 -1.43
CA LEU A 75 5.13 10.18 -1.70
C LEU A 75 5.93 10.31 -3.00
N THR A 76 5.29 10.63 -4.13
CA THR A 76 5.99 10.92 -5.41
C THR A 76 6.98 12.07 -5.24
N ARG A 77 8.29 11.83 -5.43
CA ARG A 77 9.36 12.83 -5.24
C ARG A 77 10.05 13.25 -6.53
N PHE A 78 9.81 12.55 -7.64
CA PHE A 78 10.40 12.88 -8.95
C PHE A 78 11.95 12.79 -8.93
N ARG A 79 12.53 11.78 -8.27
CA ARG A 79 14.00 11.60 -8.12
C ARG A 79 14.60 10.42 -8.92
N ALA A 80 13.83 9.81 -9.83
CA ALA A 80 14.41 8.95 -10.85
C ALA A 80 15.01 9.78 -12.00
N ASN A 81 15.84 9.17 -12.84
CA ASN A 81 16.37 9.80 -14.04
C ASN A 81 15.32 9.85 -15.17
N ALA A 82 15.71 10.41 -16.32
CA ALA A 82 14.87 10.48 -17.53
C ALA A 82 14.51 9.10 -18.17
N GLN A 83 14.98 7.98 -17.61
CA GLN A 83 14.62 6.61 -17.99
C GLN A 83 13.80 5.90 -16.88
N HIS A 84 13.31 6.67 -15.89
CA HIS A 84 12.56 6.17 -14.74
C HIS A 84 13.34 5.20 -13.84
N VAL A 85 14.68 5.26 -13.89
CA VAL A 85 15.61 4.48 -13.05
C VAL A 85 16.04 5.31 -11.84
N HIS A 86 16.01 4.74 -10.64
CA HIS A 86 16.52 5.42 -9.44
C HIS A 86 18.05 5.46 -9.38
N GLY A 87 18.59 6.60 -8.93
CA GLY A 87 20.00 6.76 -8.54
C GLY A 87 20.20 6.63 -7.02
N ASP A 88 21.46 6.75 -6.57
CA ASP A 88 21.85 6.52 -5.17
C ASP A 88 21.17 7.47 -4.16
N LEU A 89 20.65 8.62 -4.61
CA LEU A 89 19.80 9.51 -3.81
C LEU A 89 18.57 8.78 -3.23
N ALA A 90 17.94 7.90 -4.00
CA ALA A 90 16.78 7.14 -3.55
C ALA A 90 17.17 6.09 -2.50
N VAL A 91 18.29 5.39 -2.74
CA VAL A 91 18.86 4.41 -1.79
C VAL A 91 19.09 5.06 -0.43
N GLU A 92 19.68 6.26 -0.42
CA GLU A 92 19.87 7.02 0.82
C GLU A 92 18.55 7.55 1.41
N TYR A 93 17.62 8.06 0.59
CA TYR A 93 16.31 8.55 1.04
C TYR A 93 15.51 7.50 1.82
N TYR A 94 15.45 6.27 1.30
CA TYR A 94 14.75 5.16 1.96
C TYR A 94 15.56 4.58 3.12
N ARG A 95 16.90 4.46 3.02
CA ARG A 95 17.77 4.07 4.16
C ARG A 95 17.55 4.98 5.37
N GLN A 96 17.56 6.29 5.15
CA GLN A 96 17.31 7.28 6.21
C GLN A 96 15.97 7.08 6.91
N ARG A 97 14.92 6.74 6.16
CA ARG A 97 13.53 6.61 6.65
C ARG A 97 13.17 5.21 7.17
N SER A 98 14.08 4.25 6.98
CA SER A 98 14.04 2.91 7.58
C SER A 98 14.89 2.78 8.84
N SER A 99 15.56 3.86 9.26
CA SER A 99 16.52 3.94 10.38
C SER A 99 16.00 3.48 11.75
N GLU A 100 14.69 3.42 11.94
CA GLU A 100 14.03 2.85 13.12
C GLU A 100 13.54 1.43 12.77
N PRO A 101 14.16 0.36 13.28
CA PRO A 101 13.89 -1.02 12.86
C PRO A 101 12.43 -1.45 13.03
N GLY A 102 11.89 -2.12 12.00
CA GLY A 102 10.49 -2.54 11.93
C GLY A 102 9.54 -1.48 11.37
N THR A 103 10.05 -0.33 10.90
CA THR A 103 9.24 0.65 10.15
C THR A 103 8.76 -0.01 8.85
N LEU A 104 7.47 0.18 8.50
CA LEU A 104 6.95 -0.15 7.18
C LEU A 104 7.04 1.08 6.29
N LEU A 105 7.67 0.94 5.14
CA LEU A 105 7.76 1.96 4.12
C LEU A 105 6.89 1.56 2.93
N ILE A 106 6.08 2.50 2.45
CA ILE A 106 5.43 2.39 1.14
C ILE A 106 6.22 3.30 0.20
N SER A 107 6.62 2.79 -0.96
CA SER A 107 7.42 3.55 -1.92
C SER A 107 6.66 4.76 -2.47
N GLU A 108 7.40 5.69 -3.07
CA GLU A 108 6.82 6.57 -4.06
C GLU A 108 6.21 5.77 -5.22
N GLY A 109 5.16 6.32 -5.86
CA GLY A 109 4.42 5.62 -6.90
C GLY A 109 5.33 5.18 -8.05
N ALA A 110 5.39 3.87 -8.30
CA ALA A 110 6.19 3.25 -9.34
C ALA A 110 5.30 2.85 -10.52
N PHE A 111 5.64 3.31 -11.73
CA PHE A 111 4.87 2.98 -12.92
C PHE A 111 5.01 1.50 -13.30
N ILE A 112 3.87 0.85 -13.55
CA ILE A 112 3.80 -0.56 -13.94
C ILE A 112 4.32 -0.84 -15.36
N ALA A 113 4.35 0.18 -16.22
CA ALA A 113 4.81 0.16 -17.60
C ALA A 113 5.01 1.60 -18.11
N GLY A 114 5.78 1.79 -19.18
CA GLY A 114 5.96 3.11 -19.82
C GLY A 114 4.62 3.78 -20.18
N LYS A 115 3.71 3.05 -20.84
CA LYS A 115 2.37 3.55 -21.20
C LYS A 115 1.41 3.78 -20.02
N ALA A 116 1.79 3.33 -18.82
CA ALA A 116 1.06 3.63 -17.58
C ALA A 116 1.59 4.89 -16.89
N GLY A 117 2.76 5.39 -17.32
CA GLY A 117 3.38 6.61 -16.84
C GLY A 117 2.82 7.88 -17.49
N GLY A 118 3.72 8.78 -17.88
CA GLY A 118 3.36 10.12 -18.38
C GLY A 118 3.66 11.27 -17.40
N PHE A 119 4.48 11.05 -16.37
CA PHE A 119 5.22 12.10 -15.68
C PHE A 119 6.73 11.77 -15.71
N PRO A 120 7.63 12.73 -16.00
CA PRO A 120 9.06 12.47 -16.04
C PRO A 120 9.62 12.27 -14.62
N HIS A 121 10.78 11.62 -14.49
CA HIS A 121 11.52 11.45 -13.21
C HIS A 121 10.79 10.69 -12.07
N VAL A 122 9.58 10.18 -12.31
CA VAL A 122 8.92 9.17 -11.46
C VAL A 122 9.55 7.79 -11.75
N PRO A 123 9.80 6.92 -10.75
CA PRO A 123 10.38 5.60 -11.01
C PRO A 123 9.44 4.62 -11.72
N GLY A 124 10.02 3.65 -12.43
CA GLY A 124 9.33 2.51 -13.04
C GLY A 124 9.66 1.19 -12.36
N VAL A 125 8.95 0.11 -12.72
CA VAL A 125 9.30 -1.27 -12.30
C VAL A 125 9.07 -2.29 -13.44
N TRP A 126 9.32 -1.86 -14.69
CA TRP A 126 9.06 -2.66 -15.89
C TRP A 126 10.31 -3.07 -16.70
N THR A 127 11.45 -2.37 -16.56
CA THR A 127 12.74 -2.78 -17.16
C THR A 127 13.69 -3.38 -16.11
N ASP A 128 14.65 -4.20 -16.56
CA ASP A 128 15.62 -4.82 -15.65
C ASP A 128 16.55 -3.78 -14.99
N GLU A 129 16.87 -2.65 -15.64
CA GLU A 129 17.63 -1.56 -15.03
C GLU A 129 16.87 -0.90 -13.87
N GLN A 130 15.57 -0.69 -14.05
CA GLN A 130 14.68 -0.16 -13.00
C GLN A 130 14.60 -1.12 -11.82
N ILE A 131 14.46 -2.41 -12.10
CA ILE A 131 14.39 -3.50 -11.10
C ILE A 131 15.71 -3.61 -10.33
N ILE A 132 16.86 -3.53 -11.01
CA ILE A 132 18.19 -3.53 -10.39
C ILE A 132 18.40 -2.28 -9.52
N ALA A 133 17.91 -1.11 -9.95
CA ALA A 133 17.97 0.10 -9.15
C ALA A 133 17.10 0.00 -7.88
N TRP A 134 15.86 -0.51 -8.00
CA TRP A 134 15.02 -0.79 -6.85
C TRP A 134 15.61 -1.83 -5.90
N LYS A 135 16.31 -2.84 -6.40
CA LYS A 135 16.99 -3.82 -5.54
C LYS A 135 18.01 -3.17 -4.59
N LYS A 136 18.74 -2.14 -5.04
CA LYS A 136 19.63 -1.38 -4.13
C LYS A 136 18.86 -0.67 -3.01
N VAL A 137 17.62 -0.25 -3.28
CA VAL A 137 16.76 0.46 -2.33
C VAL A 137 16.17 -0.51 -1.30
N THR A 138 15.65 -1.66 -1.73
CA THR A 138 15.13 -2.71 -0.82
C THR A 138 16.24 -3.28 0.05
N ASP A 139 17.40 -3.62 -0.53
CA ASP A 139 18.56 -4.10 0.23
C ASP A 139 18.96 -3.11 1.33
N ALA A 140 19.01 -1.80 1.04
CA ALA A 140 19.35 -0.76 2.01
C ALA A 140 18.29 -0.50 3.10
N VAL A 141 17.03 -0.91 2.88
CA VAL A 141 15.95 -0.89 3.89
C VAL A 141 15.98 -2.16 4.74
N HIS A 142 16.25 -3.31 4.12
CA HIS A 142 16.41 -4.60 4.80
C HIS A 142 17.66 -4.65 5.69
N GLU A 143 18.73 -3.94 5.32
CA GLU A 143 19.89 -3.65 6.20
C GLU A 143 19.47 -3.02 7.54
N GLN A 144 18.46 -2.14 7.55
CA GLN A 144 17.91 -1.52 8.76
C GLN A 144 16.86 -2.39 9.49
N ARG A 145 16.54 -3.58 8.96
CA ARG A 145 15.49 -4.50 9.46
C ARG A 145 14.10 -3.86 9.44
N SER A 146 13.83 -3.08 8.41
CA SER A 146 12.54 -2.45 8.11
C SER A 146 12.00 -3.02 6.80
N PHE A 147 10.74 -2.73 6.46
CA PHE A 147 10.03 -3.34 5.32
C PHE A 147 9.73 -2.31 4.23
N LEU A 148 9.70 -2.71 2.96
CA LEU A 148 9.35 -1.84 1.83
C LEU A 148 8.31 -2.49 0.91
N TYR A 149 7.19 -1.80 0.68
CA TYR A 149 6.15 -2.17 -0.28
C TYR A 149 6.19 -1.24 -1.50
N ALA A 150 6.11 -1.80 -2.72
CA ALA A 150 6.09 -1.00 -3.96
C ALA A 150 4.67 -0.50 -4.25
N GLN A 151 4.45 0.81 -4.29
CA GLN A 151 3.16 1.33 -4.75
C GLN A 151 3.08 1.25 -6.28
N LEU A 152 2.22 0.37 -6.80
CA LEU A 152 2.00 0.17 -8.23
C LEU A 152 1.02 1.22 -8.78
N TRP A 153 1.45 1.94 -9.82
CA TRP A 153 0.78 3.15 -10.29
C TRP A 153 0.56 3.16 -11.81
N ALA A 154 -0.61 3.68 -12.22
CA ALA A 154 -0.94 4.03 -13.60
C ALA A 154 -1.73 5.34 -13.63
N LEU A 155 -1.28 6.33 -14.40
CA LEU A 155 -1.83 7.69 -14.37
C LEU A 155 -3.20 7.82 -15.03
N GLY A 156 -3.44 7.11 -16.13
CA GLY A 156 -4.60 7.34 -16.99
C GLY A 156 -4.72 8.82 -17.38
N ARG A 157 -5.93 9.40 -17.26
CA ARG A 157 -6.24 10.78 -17.66
C ARG A 157 -5.42 11.87 -16.94
N THR A 158 -4.67 11.53 -15.89
CA THR A 158 -3.84 12.48 -15.13
C THR A 158 -2.47 12.73 -15.77
N ALA A 159 -2.02 11.84 -16.65
CA ALA A 159 -0.74 11.92 -17.36
C ALA A 159 -0.55 13.24 -18.10
N ASP A 160 0.70 13.64 -18.30
CA ASP A 160 1.07 14.65 -19.29
C ASP A 160 1.08 14.00 -20.69
N PRO A 161 0.20 14.42 -21.62
CA PRO A 161 0.16 13.83 -22.96
C PRO A 161 1.45 14.07 -23.75
N SER A 162 2.18 15.15 -23.50
CA SER A 162 3.43 15.47 -24.21
C SER A 162 4.59 14.54 -23.82
N VAL A 163 4.55 13.99 -22.60
CA VAL A 163 5.49 12.96 -22.13
C VAL A 163 5.17 11.63 -22.80
N LEU A 164 3.89 11.24 -22.82
CA LEU A 164 3.45 10.01 -23.49
C LEU A 164 3.72 10.05 -25.00
N GLU A 165 3.41 11.15 -25.68
CA GLU A 165 3.65 11.33 -27.12
C GLU A 165 5.14 11.19 -27.46
N LYS A 166 6.02 11.83 -26.68
CA LYS A 166 7.48 11.74 -26.84
C LYS A 166 8.00 10.30 -26.70
N ASP A 167 7.41 9.53 -25.79
CA ASP A 167 7.80 8.14 -25.51
C ASP A 167 7.04 7.12 -26.40
N GLY A 168 6.19 7.59 -27.32
CA GLY A 168 5.48 6.77 -28.31
C GLY A 168 4.18 6.11 -27.81
N TYR A 169 3.57 6.63 -26.74
CA TYR A 169 2.38 6.08 -26.10
C TYR A 169 1.14 6.97 -26.28
N GLU A 170 -0.04 6.34 -26.31
CA GLU A 170 -1.31 7.05 -26.35
C GLU A 170 -1.74 7.57 -24.97
N TYR A 171 -2.33 8.76 -24.94
CA TYR A 171 -2.94 9.35 -23.74
C TYR A 171 -4.34 8.76 -23.51
N VAL A 172 -4.44 7.88 -22.51
CA VAL A 172 -5.62 7.03 -22.25
C VAL A 172 -6.23 7.26 -20.87
N GLY A 173 -7.48 6.83 -20.68
CA GLY A 173 -8.19 6.86 -19.40
C GLY A 173 -9.35 5.87 -19.34
N ALA A 174 -10.08 5.84 -18.22
CA ALA A 174 -11.29 5.01 -18.12
C ALA A 174 -12.40 5.47 -19.08
N SER A 175 -12.46 6.77 -19.41
CA SER A 175 -13.43 7.38 -20.33
C SER A 175 -12.80 8.54 -21.12
N ASP A 176 -13.60 9.30 -21.86
CA ASP A 176 -13.17 10.48 -22.64
C ASP A 176 -13.23 11.81 -21.87
N ILE A 177 -13.53 11.77 -20.56
CA ILE A 177 -13.68 12.96 -19.71
C ILE A 177 -12.28 13.46 -19.26
N PRO A 178 -11.86 14.67 -19.66
CA PRO A 178 -10.54 15.22 -19.32
C PRO A 178 -10.48 15.77 -17.88
N VAL A 179 -9.26 15.96 -17.38
CA VAL A 179 -8.97 16.91 -16.29
C VAL A 179 -8.94 18.32 -16.91
N THR A 180 -9.24 19.37 -16.15
CA THR A 180 -9.15 20.75 -16.64
C THR A 180 -7.76 21.04 -17.22
N ASP A 181 -7.73 21.83 -18.29
CA ASP A 181 -6.55 22.18 -19.11
C ASP A 181 -5.78 21.00 -19.76
N LYS A 182 -6.32 19.77 -19.72
CA LYS A 182 -5.83 18.63 -20.53
C LYS A 182 -6.72 18.38 -21.76
N PRO A 183 -6.18 17.81 -22.86
CA PRO A 183 -7.00 17.28 -23.96
C PRO A 183 -7.87 16.12 -23.48
N LYS A 184 -8.80 15.66 -24.35
CA LYS A 184 -9.56 14.43 -24.06
C LYS A 184 -8.64 13.19 -24.11
N PRO A 185 -8.63 12.33 -23.08
CA PRO A 185 -8.01 11.02 -23.16
C PRO A 185 -8.82 10.08 -24.07
N ARG A 186 -8.17 9.07 -24.64
CA ARG A 186 -8.87 7.95 -25.29
C ARG A 186 -9.38 6.97 -24.22
N PRO A 187 -10.65 6.52 -24.24
CA PRO A 187 -11.09 5.42 -23.39
C PRO A 187 -10.29 4.14 -23.67
N LEU A 188 -9.86 3.45 -22.62
CA LEU A 188 -9.35 2.07 -22.72
C LEU A 188 -10.46 1.15 -23.27
N THR A 189 -10.11 0.27 -24.19
CA THR A 189 -11.10 -0.52 -24.93
C THR A 189 -11.38 -1.89 -24.30
N THR A 190 -12.66 -2.26 -24.31
CA THR A 190 -13.21 -3.58 -23.91
C THR A 190 -13.16 -4.63 -25.01
N CYS A 191 -12.66 -4.27 -26.17
CA CYS A 191 -12.23 -5.18 -27.23
C CYS A 191 -11.00 -4.53 -27.89
N GLY A 192 -9.91 -5.27 -28.11
CA GLY A 192 -8.69 -4.73 -28.71
C GLY A 192 -9.01 -4.11 -30.08
N TYR A 193 -9.04 -2.78 -30.17
CA TYR A 193 -9.67 -2.09 -31.30
C TYR A 193 -8.95 -2.34 -32.63
N ALA A 194 -7.61 -2.42 -32.58
CA ALA A 194 -6.78 -2.85 -33.71
C ALA A 194 -7.06 -4.31 -34.12
N GLU A 195 -7.37 -5.19 -33.17
CA GLU A 195 -7.54 -6.63 -33.39
C GLU A 195 -8.96 -6.99 -33.79
N LEU A 196 -9.98 -6.22 -33.39
CA LEU A 196 -11.32 -6.33 -33.95
C LEU A 196 -11.30 -6.00 -35.46
N LEU A 197 -10.57 -4.95 -35.84
CA LEU A 197 -10.37 -4.56 -37.24
C LEU A 197 -9.49 -5.58 -38.01
N ALA A 198 -8.46 -6.15 -37.39
CA ALA A 198 -7.60 -7.14 -38.02
C ALA A 198 -8.24 -8.55 -38.13
N ALA A 199 -9.03 -8.98 -37.13
CA ALA A 199 -9.69 -10.28 -37.10
C ALA A 199 -10.84 -10.37 -38.13
N MET A 200 -11.43 -9.25 -38.54
CA MET A 200 -12.33 -9.21 -39.71
C MET A 200 -11.64 -9.57 -41.03
N SER A 201 -10.30 -9.73 -41.05
CA SER A 201 -9.50 -10.05 -42.23
C SER A 201 -8.80 -11.42 -42.21
N LYS A 202 -8.85 -12.19 -41.10
CA LYS A 202 -8.15 -13.50 -40.97
C LYS A 202 -8.91 -14.50 -40.06
N PRO A 203 -8.68 -15.82 -40.19
CA PRO A 203 -9.30 -16.81 -39.30
C PRO A 203 -8.91 -16.60 -37.84
N LEU A 204 -9.84 -16.83 -36.91
CA LEU A 204 -9.63 -16.61 -35.48
C LEU A 204 -8.55 -17.55 -34.90
N THR A 205 -7.55 -16.96 -34.24
CA THR A 205 -6.74 -17.60 -33.20
C THR A 205 -6.75 -16.71 -31.97
N LEU A 206 -7.24 -17.26 -30.85
CA LEU A 206 -7.22 -16.73 -29.48
C LEU A 206 -7.41 -15.22 -29.34
N ASN A 207 -8.61 -14.81 -28.91
CA ASN A 207 -8.94 -13.41 -28.60
C ASN A 207 -7.85 -12.77 -27.71
N PRO A 208 -7.12 -11.75 -28.18
CA PRO A 208 -6.13 -11.04 -27.38
C PRO A 208 -6.82 -10.30 -26.21
N PRO A 209 -6.10 -10.03 -25.11
CA PRO A 209 -6.66 -9.30 -23.99
C PRO A 209 -7.12 -7.90 -24.44
N THR A 210 -8.26 -7.48 -23.93
CA THR A 210 -8.72 -6.08 -24.06
C THR A 210 -7.69 -5.16 -23.43
N GLU A 211 -7.62 -3.88 -23.80
CA GLU A 211 -6.63 -2.97 -23.19
C GLU A 211 -6.80 -2.89 -21.67
N ILE A 212 -8.03 -2.97 -21.17
CA ILE A 212 -8.31 -3.03 -19.73
C ILE A 212 -7.67 -4.29 -19.11
N GLN A 213 -7.83 -5.45 -19.75
CA GLN A 213 -7.19 -6.70 -19.30
C GLN A 213 -5.66 -6.68 -19.47
N GLU A 214 -5.12 -5.99 -20.46
CA GLU A 214 -3.68 -5.75 -20.58
C GLU A 214 -3.16 -4.93 -19.39
N TYR A 215 -3.84 -3.85 -18.99
CA TYR A 215 -3.48 -3.10 -17.77
C TYR A 215 -3.57 -3.97 -16.51
N VAL A 216 -4.55 -4.88 -16.40
CA VAL A 216 -4.61 -5.89 -15.31
C VAL A 216 -3.34 -6.78 -15.30
N GLN A 217 -2.90 -7.26 -16.47
CA GLN A 217 -1.67 -8.06 -16.56
C GLN A 217 -0.41 -7.22 -16.29
N LEU A 218 -0.37 -5.95 -16.67
CA LEU A 218 0.75 -5.05 -16.36
C LEU A 218 0.88 -4.81 -14.85
N TYR A 219 -0.23 -4.65 -14.12
CA TYR A 219 -0.21 -4.60 -12.65
C TYR A 219 0.35 -5.90 -12.05
N ALA A 220 -0.10 -7.06 -12.51
CA ALA A 220 0.40 -8.36 -12.03
C ALA A 220 1.89 -8.57 -12.34
N GLN A 221 2.35 -8.21 -13.55
CA GLN A 221 3.75 -8.31 -13.95
C GLN A 221 4.65 -7.33 -13.17
N ALA A 222 4.15 -6.14 -12.87
CA ALA A 222 4.82 -5.17 -12.00
C ALA A 222 4.92 -5.69 -10.55
N ALA A 223 3.88 -6.38 -10.05
CA ALA A 223 3.94 -7.04 -8.74
C ALA A 223 5.00 -8.14 -8.69
N VAL A 224 5.09 -8.99 -9.71
CA VAL A 224 6.16 -9.99 -9.87
C VAL A 224 7.53 -9.32 -9.90
N ASN A 225 7.70 -8.25 -10.69
CA ASN A 225 8.97 -7.54 -10.79
C ASN A 225 9.39 -6.92 -9.44
N ALA A 226 8.45 -6.30 -8.71
CA ALA A 226 8.70 -5.74 -7.39
C ALA A 226 9.11 -6.84 -6.38
N VAL A 227 8.23 -7.82 -6.14
CA VAL A 227 8.42 -8.79 -5.05
C VAL A 227 9.50 -9.82 -5.37
N GLN A 228 9.51 -10.37 -6.59
CA GLN A 228 10.36 -11.54 -6.91
C GLN A 228 11.74 -11.17 -7.47
N LYS A 229 11.90 -9.97 -8.07
CA LYS A 229 13.18 -9.54 -8.67
C LYS A 229 13.83 -8.37 -7.94
N ALA A 230 13.06 -7.32 -7.63
CA ALA A 230 13.55 -6.16 -6.89
C ALA A 230 13.58 -6.39 -5.37
N GLY A 231 12.95 -7.46 -4.85
CA GLY A 231 13.02 -7.84 -3.44
C GLY A 231 12.18 -6.98 -2.48
N PHE A 232 11.09 -6.37 -2.98
CA PHE A 232 10.10 -5.75 -2.09
C PHE A 232 9.37 -6.81 -1.26
N ASP A 233 9.00 -6.47 -0.03
CA ASP A 233 8.24 -7.36 0.87
C ASP A 233 6.82 -7.63 0.33
N GLY A 234 6.26 -6.63 -0.36
CA GLY A 234 4.96 -6.68 -1.02
C GLY A 234 4.72 -5.50 -1.96
N VAL A 235 3.47 -5.32 -2.36
CA VAL A 235 3.02 -4.21 -3.21
C VAL A 235 1.75 -3.55 -2.68
N GLU A 236 1.58 -2.28 -3.00
CA GLU A 236 0.35 -1.53 -2.77
C GLU A 236 -0.28 -1.13 -4.11
N ILE A 237 -1.53 -1.53 -4.34
CA ILE A 237 -2.27 -1.11 -5.54
C ILE A 237 -2.81 0.31 -5.32
N HIS A 238 -2.42 1.27 -6.17
CA HIS A 238 -2.88 2.65 -6.06
C HIS A 238 -4.29 2.87 -6.64
N ALA A 239 -5.32 2.49 -5.88
CA ALA A 239 -6.75 2.69 -6.18
C ALA A 239 -7.31 4.02 -5.62
N ALA A 240 -6.51 5.09 -5.62
CA ALA A 240 -6.78 6.36 -4.95
C ALA A 240 -6.35 7.58 -5.78
N ASN A 241 -6.66 8.78 -5.28
CA ASN A 241 -6.14 10.07 -5.76
C ASN A 241 -6.49 10.39 -7.25
N GLY A 242 -7.56 9.80 -7.78
CA GLY A 242 -8.04 10.07 -9.15
C GLY A 242 -7.21 9.44 -10.28
N TYR A 243 -6.32 8.49 -9.95
CA TYR A 243 -5.52 7.72 -10.92
C TYR A 243 -6.32 6.59 -11.58
N LEU A 244 -5.71 5.81 -12.48
CA LEU A 244 -6.45 4.98 -13.45
C LEU A 244 -7.52 4.08 -12.82
N ILE A 245 -7.23 3.43 -11.68
CA ILE A 245 -8.22 2.58 -11.00
C ILE A 245 -9.38 3.42 -10.43
N THR A 246 -9.09 4.57 -9.81
CA THR A 246 -10.11 5.53 -9.34
C THR A 246 -10.96 6.07 -10.49
N GLN A 247 -10.38 6.23 -11.69
CA GLN A 247 -11.12 6.65 -12.89
C GLN A 247 -12.18 5.65 -13.34
N PHE A 248 -12.05 4.36 -12.98
CA PHE A 248 -13.14 3.39 -13.13
C PHE A 248 -14.13 3.42 -11.97
N ILE A 249 -13.68 3.60 -10.72
CA ILE A 249 -14.55 3.57 -9.54
C ILE A 249 -15.48 4.81 -9.46
N HIS A 250 -15.00 5.98 -9.85
CA HIS A 250 -15.68 7.28 -9.64
C HIS A 250 -16.65 7.63 -10.78
N ASP A 251 -17.95 7.80 -10.47
CA ASP A 251 -18.98 8.06 -11.49
C ASP A 251 -18.90 9.44 -12.12
N SER A 252 -18.36 10.45 -11.43
CA SER A 252 -18.16 11.78 -12.02
C SER A 252 -17.25 11.79 -13.26
N ILE A 253 -16.48 10.73 -13.48
CA ILE A 253 -15.52 10.58 -14.58
C ILE A 253 -15.58 9.23 -15.30
N ASN A 254 -16.52 8.35 -14.95
CA ASN A 254 -16.78 7.09 -15.65
C ASN A 254 -18.17 7.11 -16.32
N ASN A 255 -18.22 7.63 -17.55
CA ASN A 255 -19.42 7.63 -18.39
C ASN A 255 -19.60 6.35 -19.25
N ARG A 256 -18.85 5.28 -18.97
CA ARG A 256 -18.92 4.04 -19.77
C ARG A 256 -20.29 3.37 -19.64
N THR A 257 -20.71 2.73 -20.73
CA THR A 257 -21.97 1.96 -20.84
C THR A 257 -21.74 0.45 -20.98
N ASP A 258 -20.50 -0.01 -20.86
CA ASP A 258 -20.11 -1.42 -20.87
C ASP A 258 -19.96 -1.99 -19.45
N GLU A 259 -19.44 -3.22 -19.32
CA GLU A 259 -19.29 -3.91 -18.05
C GLU A 259 -18.32 -3.25 -17.05
N TYR A 260 -17.64 -2.16 -17.42
CA TYR A 260 -16.79 -1.37 -16.52
C TYR A 260 -17.40 0.00 -16.15
N GLY A 261 -18.67 0.26 -16.50
CA GLY A 261 -19.39 1.48 -16.13
C GLY A 261 -20.86 1.30 -15.77
N GLY A 262 -21.55 2.42 -15.53
CA GLY A 262 -22.95 2.47 -15.13
C GLY A 262 -23.20 2.09 -13.66
N SER A 263 -23.05 0.80 -13.32
CA SER A 263 -23.39 0.29 -11.98
C SER A 263 -22.20 0.33 -10.99
N ILE A 264 -22.51 0.24 -9.68
CA ILE A 264 -21.50 0.20 -8.60
C ILE A 264 -20.56 -1.00 -8.78
N GLU A 265 -21.11 -2.14 -9.17
CA GLU A 265 -20.40 -3.40 -9.40
C GLU A 265 -19.46 -3.32 -10.60
N ASN A 266 -19.94 -2.73 -11.71
CA ASN A 266 -19.16 -2.52 -12.92
C ASN A 266 -18.02 -1.52 -12.71
N ARG A 267 -18.28 -0.39 -12.02
CA ARG A 267 -17.23 0.59 -11.67
C ARG A 267 -16.16 0.02 -10.74
N ALA A 268 -16.55 -0.91 -9.85
CA ALA A 268 -15.61 -1.64 -9.00
C ALA A 268 -14.83 -2.75 -9.72
N ARG A 269 -15.28 -3.20 -10.91
CA ARG A 269 -14.75 -4.38 -11.62
C ARG A 269 -13.24 -4.33 -11.83
N PHE A 270 -12.74 -3.27 -12.47
CA PHE A 270 -11.31 -3.14 -12.79
C PHE A 270 -10.43 -3.14 -11.53
N ALA A 271 -10.89 -2.53 -10.42
CA ALA A 271 -10.17 -2.53 -9.16
C ALA A 271 -10.06 -3.94 -8.56
N LEU A 272 -11.13 -4.73 -8.64
CA LEU A 272 -11.17 -6.12 -8.16
C LEU A 272 -10.36 -7.06 -9.05
N GLU A 273 -10.35 -6.86 -10.38
CA GLU A 273 -9.55 -7.65 -11.32
C GLU A 273 -8.05 -7.36 -11.22
N VAL A 274 -7.65 -6.10 -11.06
CA VAL A 274 -6.25 -5.73 -10.74
C VAL A 274 -5.81 -6.37 -9.42
N LEU A 275 -6.67 -6.34 -8.39
CA LEU A 275 -6.37 -6.95 -7.11
C LEU A 275 -6.21 -8.48 -7.21
N ASP A 276 -7.18 -9.17 -7.80
CA ASP A 276 -7.15 -10.63 -7.98
C ASP A 276 -5.93 -11.08 -8.82
N ALA A 277 -5.57 -10.34 -9.87
CA ALA A 277 -4.39 -10.63 -10.67
C ALA A 277 -3.07 -10.45 -9.88
N CYS A 278 -2.93 -9.36 -9.11
CA CYS A 278 -1.78 -9.18 -8.21
C CYS A 278 -1.72 -10.27 -7.12
N VAL A 279 -2.86 -10.60 -6.49
CA VAL A 279 -2.95 -11.64 -5.45
C VAL A 279 -2.56 -13.01 -6.00
N LYS A 280 -2.99 -13.36 -7.23
CA LYS A 280 -2.56 -14.58 -7.93
C LYS A 280 -1.07 -14.60 -8.26
N ALA A 281 -0.46 -13.44 -8.48
CA ALA A 281 0.93 -13.31 -8.92
C ALA A 281 1.97 -13.31 -7.79
N VAL A 282 1.63 -12.79 -6.60
CA VAL A 282 2.57 -12.69 -5.45
C VAL A 282 2.03 -13.19 -4.10
N GLY A 283 0.75 -13.57 -4.02
CA GLY A 283 0.09 -14.02 -2.79
C GLY A 283 -0.59 -12.89 -2.01
N ALA A 284 -1.75 -13.18 -1.39
CA ALA A 284 -2.60 -12.17 -0.76
C ALA A 284 -1.90 -11.37 0.35
N SER A 285 -1.11 -12.04 1.20
CA SER A 285 -0.37 -11.44 2.30
C SER A 285 0.79 -10.52 1.87
N LYS A 286 1.03 -10.40 0.56
CA LYS A 286 2.00 -9.46 -0.05
C LYS A 286 1.33 -8.35 -0.87
N VAL A 287 0.00 -8.27 -0.88
CA VAL A 287 -0.75 -7.24 -1.60
C VAL A 287 -1.54 -6.41 -0.61
N GLY A 288 -1.29 -5.10 -0.59
CA GLY A 288 -2.18 -4.09 -0.03
C GLY A 288 -2.89 -3.31 -1.14
N ILE A 289 -3.93 -2.56 -0.79
CA ILE A 289 -4.63 -1.66 -1.72
C ILE A 289 -4.95 -0.34 -1.03
N ARG A 290 -4.72 0.79 -1.71
CA ARG A 290 -4.94 2.14 -1.20
C ARG A 290 -6.13 2.83 -1.87
N ILE A 291 -7.06 3.35 -1.08
CA ILE A 291 -8.28 4.05 -1.53
C ILE A 291 -8.41 5.44 -0.87
N SER A 292 -9.13 6.35 -1.54
CA SER A 292 -9.35 7.74 -1.08
C SER A 292 -10.83 8.15 -1.23
N PRO A 293 -11.73 7.69 -0.34
CA PRO A 293 -13.17 7.75 -0.61
C PRO A 293 -13.76 9.16 -0.76
N TRP A 294 -13.16 10.14 -0.09
CA TRP A 294 -13.69 11.52 0.04
C TRP A 294 -12.79 12.58 -0.63
N GLU A 295 -11.83 12.14 -1.45
CA GLU A 295 -10.84 13.03 -2.06
C GLU A 295 -11.23 13.40 -3.49
N ALA A 296 -11.51 14.69 -3.72
CA ALA A 296 -11.87 15.26 -5.03
C ALA A 296 -10.66 15.57 -5.95
N TYR A 297 -9.47 15.02 -5.64
CA TYR A 297 -8.23 15.32 -6.38
C TYR A 297 -8.27 14.73 -7.81
N ASN A 298 -7.54 15.37 -8.73
CA ASN A 298 -7.61 15.11 -10.17
C ASN A 298 -9.06 15.12 -10.71
N GLU A 299 -9.89 16.03 -10.19
CA GLU A 299 -11.28 16.30 -10.61
C GLU A 299 -12.15 15.03 -10.64
N SER A 300 -12.04 14.22 -9.60
CA SER A 300 -12.65 12.90 -9.50
C SER A 300 -13.44 12.76 -8.19
N HIS A 301 -14.75 12.53 -8.27
CA HIS A 301 -15.63 12.35 -7.09
C HIS A 301 -16.69 11.27 -7.35
N ILE A 302 -17.43 10.93 -6.29
CA ILE A 302 -18.61 10.06 -6.37
C ILE A 302 -19.79 10.79 -5.72
N ASP A 303 -20.94 10.81 -6.40
CA ASP A 303 -22.15 11.46 -5.88
C ASP A 303 -22.72 10.77 -4.62
N ASN A 304 -22.47 9.46 -4.49
CA ASN A 304 -22.91 8.65 -3.35
C ASN A 304 -21.79 7.69 -2.86
N THR A 305 -20.79 8.24 -2.17
CA THR A 305 -19.55 7.57 -1.76
C THR A 305 -19.77 6.28 -0.96
N ILE A 306 -20.69 6.31 0.02
CA ILE A 306 -20.82 5.22 1.00
C ILE A 306 -21.22 3.88 0.33
N PRO A 307 -22.27 3.79 -0.51
CA PRO A 307 -22.58 2.58 -1.26
C PRO A 307 -21.43 2.07 -2.15
N GLN A 308 -20.77 2.95 -2.91
CA GLN A 308 -19.71 2.55 -3.85
C GLN A 308 -18.53 1.88 -3.12
N TYR A 309 -18.06 2.49 -2.02
CA TYR A 309 -16.97 1.91 -1.22
C TYR A 309 -17.44 0.80 -0.28
N THR A 310 -18.69 0.79 0.17
CA THR A 310 -19.27 -0.34 0.91
C THR A 310 -19.25 -1.61 0.07
N TYR A 311 -19.63 -1.52 -1.21
CA TYR A 311 -19.53 -2.65 -2.13
C TYR A 311 -18.07 -3.08 -2.32
N LEU A 312 -17.19 -2.15 -2.72
CA LEU A 312 -15.78 -2.45 -3.02
C LEU A 312 -15.07 -3.11 -1.82
N VAL A 313 -15.20 -2.55 -0.62
CA VAL A 313 -14.51 -3.04 0.59
C VAL A 313 -15.06 -4.39 1.05
N ASN A 314 -16.38 -4.66 0.91
CA ASN A 314 -16.92 -6.01 1.15
C ASN A 314 -16.36 -7.01 0.14
N ARG A 315 -16.37 -6.70 -1.16
CA ARG A 315 -15.87 -7.62 -2.20
C ARG A 315 -14.37 -7.92 -2.07
N ILE A 316 -13.55 -6.94 -1.71
CA ILE A 316 -12.13 -7.14 -1.40
C ILE A 316 -11.99 -8.16 -0.26
N ARG A 317 -12.67 -7.93 0.88
CA ARG A 317 -12.65 -8.78 2.08
C ARG A 317 -13.18 -10.21 1.82
N GLU A 318 -14.20 -10.34 0.98
CA GLU A 318 -14.83 -11.62 0.61
C GLU A 318 -13.97 -12.45 -0.36
N LEU A 319 -13.21 -11.81 -1.25
CA LEU A 319 -12.35 -12.49 -2.23
C LEU A 319 -10.96 -12.80 -1.66
N HIS A 320 -10.42 -11.91 -0.83
CA HIS A 320 -9.04 -11.97 -0.33
C HIS A 320 -9.00 -11.67 1.18
N PRO A 321 -9.49 -12.59 2.04
CA PRO A 321 -9.48 -12.39 3.49
C PRO A 321 -8.06 -12.32 4.09
N ASP A 322 -7.08 -12.94 3.42
CA ASP A 322 -5.65 -12.95 3.82
C ASP A 322 -4.82 -11.82 3.15
N ILE A 323 -5.48 -10.76 2.68
CA ILE A 323 -4.84 -9.57 2.10
C ILE A 323 -3.97 -8.83 3.15
N ALA A 324 -2.84 -8.26 2.73
CA ALA A 324 -1.87 -7.65 3.64
C ALA A 324 -2.46 -6.51 4.48
N TYR A 325 -3.16 -5.56 3.82
CA TYR A 325 -3.85 -4.44 4.45
C TYR A 325 -4.81 -3.71 3.48
N LEU A 326 -5.72 -2.91 4.04
CA LEU A 326 -6.39 -1.82 3.33
C LEU A 326 -5.81 -0.49 3.82
N HIS A 327 -5.43 0.39 2.89
CA HIS A 327 -4.91 1.72 3.20
C HIS A 327 -5.94 2.77 2.79
N VAL A 328 -6.36 3.63 3.72
CA VAL A 328 -7.44 4.61 3.50
C VAL A 328 -6.97 6.03 3.78
N THR A 329 -7.16 6.93 2.82
CA THR A 329 -7.02 8.38 3.05
C THR A 329 -8.23 8.92 3.82
N GLU A 330 -7.98 9.64 4.91
CA GLU A 330 -9.01 10.28 5.74
C GLU A 330 -9.63 11.53 5.06
N PRO A 331 -10.95 11.79 5.24
CA PRO A 331 -11.66 12.92 4.61
C PRO A 331 -11.09 14.30 4.94
N ARG A 332 -10.30 14.40 6.01
CA ARG A 332 -9.55 15.62 6.38
C ARG A 332 -8.41 15.99 5.41
N VAL A 333 -8.27 15.31 4.27
CA VAL A 333 -7.29 15.58 3.21
C VAL A 333 -8.01 15.91 1.89
N VAL A 334 -7.52 16.93 1.19
CA VAL A 334 -7.86 17.18 -0.21
C VAL A 334 -6.58 17.55 -0.94
N SER A 335 -6.22 16.78 -1.97
CA SER A 335 -5.03 17.05 -2.76
C SER A 335 -3.79 17.12 -1.84
N LEU A 336 -3.03 18.20 -1.87
CA LEU A 336 -1.82 18.37 -1.07
C LEU A 336 -2.07 19.00 0.32
N GLU A 337 -3.33 19.32 0.67
CA GLU A 337 -3.70 20.07 1.88
C GLU A 337 -4.61 19.29 2.84
N SER A 338 -4.89 19.90 4.00
CA SER A 338 -5.82 19.40 5.00
C SER A 338 -7.08 20.27 5.04
N ARG A 339 -8.25 19.67 5.34
CA ARG A 339 -9.54 20.37 5.52
C ARG A 339 -10.31 19.87 6.72
N ASP A 340 -11.42 20.53 7.03
CA ASP A 340 -12.48 19.98 7.86
C ASP A 340 -13.20 18.82 7.12
N PRO A 341 -13.37 17.63 7.72
CA PRO A 341 -14.14 16.55 7.12
C PRO A 341 -15.65 16.82 7.07
N ASN A 342 -16.19 17.73 7.88
CA ASN A 342 -17.63 17.80 8.19
C ASN A 342 -18.14 16.43 8.71
N ASP A 343 -19.34 16.00 8.30
CA ASP A 343 -19.93 14.70 8.69
C ASP A 343 -19.31 13.47 7.98
N GLU A 344 -18.29 13.64 7.15
CA GLU A 344 -17.65 12.54 6.41
C GLU A 344 -16.76 11.67 7.31
N SER A 345 -16.90 10.34 7.21
CA SER A 345 -16.06 9.41 7.97
C SER A 345 -15.82 8.09 7.25
N ASN A 346 -14.61 7.54 7.44
CA ASN A 346 -14.24 6.19 7.01
C ASN A 346 -14.70 5.08 7.98
N ASP A 347 -15.47 5.41 9.04
CA ASP A 347 -15.84 4.42 10.07
C ASP A 347 -16.78 3.32 9.55
N PHE A 348 -17.49 3.54 8.43
CA PHE A 348 -18.19 2.47 7.72
C PHE A 348 -17.22 1.43 7.14
N ILE A 349 -16.07 1.87 6.62
CA ILE A 349 -14.99 0.99 6.12
C ILE A 349 -14.39 0.22 7.29
N ARG A 350 -14.03 0.90 8.40
CA ARG A 350 -13.50 0.23 9.61
C ARG A 350 -14.44 -0.87 10.12
N LYS A 351 -15.76 -0.60 10.15
CA LYS A 351 -16.80 -1.57 10.53
C LYS A 351 -16.91 -2.77 9.58
N ILE A 352 -16.62 -2.61 8.29
CA ILE A 352 -16.58 -3.72 7.33
C ILE A 352 -15.25 -4.49 7.47
N TRP A 353 -14.13 -3.77 7.62
CA TRP A 353 -12.79 -4.33 7.50
C TRP A 353 -12.31 -5.07 8.75
N SER A 354 -12.73 -4.63 9.94
CA SER A 354 -12.34 -5.24 11.21
C SER A 354 -12.61 -6.76 11.24
N PRO A 355 -11.66 -7.61 11.68
CA PRO A 355 -10.41 -7.28 12.37
C PRO A 355 -9.15 -7.23 11.47
N LEU A 356 -9.28 -7.11 10.14
CA LEU A 356 -8.13 -7.10 9.22
C LEU A 356 -7.28 -5.81 9.38
N PRO A 357 -5.97 -5.83 9.02
CA PRO A 357 -5.10 -4.67 9.15
C PRO A 357 -5.57 -3.49 8.30
N LEU A 358 -5.76 -2.32 8.92
CA LEU A 358 -6.12 -1.07 8.25
C LEU A 358 -5.04 -0.02 8.51
N ILE A 359 -4.48 0.53 7.43
CA ILE A 359 -3.59 1.70 7.48
C ILE A 359 -4.44 2.94 7.22
N SER A 360 -4.41 3.94 8.11
CA SER A 360 -5.06 5.23 7.86
C SER A 360 -4.03 6.35 7.67
N ALA A 361 -4.30 7.23 6.71
CA ALA A 361 -3.41 8.31 6.31
C ALA A 361 -4.17 9.63 6.19
N GLY A 362 -3.58 10.71 6.70
CA GLY A 362 -4.05 12.07 6.41
C GLY A 362 -4.17 12.98 7.63
N GLY A 363 -3.51 14.14 7.56
CA GLY A 363 -3.65 15.21 8.56
C GLY A 363 -3.20 14.89 9.98
N TYR A 364 -2.64 13.71 10.26
CA TYR A 364 -2.25 13.28 11.60
C TYR A 364 -1.13 14.14 12.20
N THR A 365 -1.42 14.73 13.36
CA THR A 365 -0.41 15.12 14.35
C THR A 365 -0.07 13.91 15.22
N ARG A 366 0.96 14.05 16.08
CA ARG A 366 1.33 13.02 17.07
C ARG A 366 0.13 12.55 17.90
N ASP A 367 -0.61 13.48 18.48
CA ASP A 367 -1.60 13.14 19.50
C ASP A 367 -2.89 12.58 18.88
N ILE A 368 -3.28 13.07 17.70
CA ILE A 368 -4.42 12.50 16.94
C ILE A 368 -4.07 11.11 16.38
N ALA A 369 -2.80 10.85 16.07
CA ALA A 369 -2.34 9.51 15.68
C ALA A 369 -2.44 8.51 16.84
N ILE A 370 -2.03 8.91 18.05
CA ILE A 370 -2.18 8.11 19.27
C ILE A 370 -3.67 7.86 19.56
N GLU A 371 -4.49 8.92 19.52
CA GLU A 371 -5.95 8.80 19.73
C GLU A 371 -6.59 7.81 18.75
N VAL A 372 -6.28 7.88 17.45
CA VAL A 372 -6.88 6.99 16.45
C VAL A 372 -6.33 5.56 16.53
N ALA A 373 -5.04 5.38 16.85
CA ALA A 373 -4.50 4.04 17.12
C ALA A 373 -5.19 3.40 18.34
N ASP A 374 -5.27 4.11 19.47
CA ASP A 374 -5.86 3.62 20.72
C ASP A 374 -7.38 3.38 20.62
N THR A 375 -8.12 4.22 19.88
CA THR A 375 -9.60 4.16 19.82
C THR A 375 -10.16 3.40 18.62
N LYS A 376 -9.44 3.32 17.49
CA LYS A 376 -9.90 2.66 16.26
C LYS A 376 -9.10 1.42 15.88
N GLY A 377 -7.88 1.26 16.40
CA GLY A 377 -6.99 0.14 16.07
C GLY A 377 -6.30 0.28 14.70
N ASP A 378 -6.27 1.49 14.14
CA ASP A 378 -5.60 1.78 12.87
C ASP A 378 -4.07 1.77 13.01
N ILE A 379 -3.38 1.28 11.99
CA ILE A 379 -1.95 1.53 11.75
C ILE A 379 -1.82 2.91 11.11
N ILE A 380 -0.92 3.79 11.58
CA ILE A 380 -0.92 5.21 11.17
C ILE A 380 0.20 5.55 10.18
N ALA A 381 -0.19 6.04 9.00
CA ALA A 381 0.72 6.47 7.94
C ALA A 381 0.93 7.99 7.89
N PHE A 382 2.20 8.38 7.80
CA PHE A 382 2.65 9.78 7.77
C PHE A 382 3.32 10.11 6.43
N GLY A 383 2.77 11.12 5.73
CA GLY A 383 3.33 11.66 4.48
C GLY A 383 4.21 12.89 4.75
N ARG A 384 3.63 14.08 4.58
CA ARG A 384 4.31 15.39 4.74
C ARG A 384 5.30 15.49 5.92
N PRO A 385 5.02 14.98 7.14
CA PRO A 385 5.98 15.03 8.26
C PRO A 385 7.24 14.17 8.09
N PHE A 386 7.18 13.09 7.31
CA PHE A 386 8.28 12.13 7.07
C PHE A 386 9.25 12.61 5.97
N ILE A 387 8.88 13.65 5.21
CA ILE A 387 9.78 14.29 4.24
C ILE A 387 10.99 14.93 4.97
N PRO A 388 10.80 15.83 5.97
CA PRO A 388 11.90 16.50 6.67
C PRO A 388 12.37 15.82 7.97
N ASN A 389 11.74 14.71 8.38
CA ASN A 389 12.13 13.96 9.58
C ASN A 389 12.43 12.50 9.16
N PRO A 390 13.69 12.13 8.86
CA PRO A 390 14.04 10.76 8.52
C PRO A 390 13.79 9.80 9.69
N ASP A 391 13.91 10.31 10.91
CA ASP A 391 13.71 9.65 12.19
C ASP A 391 12.32 9.91 12.80
N LEU A 392 11.29 10.14 11.98
CA LEU A 392 9.94 10.47 12.44
C LEU A 392 9.40 9.52 13.54
N PRO A 393 9.56 8.18 13.47
CA PRO A 393 9.09 7.27 14.52
C PRO A 393 9.70 7.58 15.89
N ARG A 394 11.01 7.88 15.93
CA ARG A 394 11.72 8.31 17.14
C ARG A 394 11.14 9.61 17.68
N ARG A 395 10.94 10.62 16.83
CA ARG A 395 10.44 11.93 17.25
C ARG A 395 9.02 11.88 17.79
N LEU A 396 8.15 11.10 17.18
CA LEU A 396 6.77 10.91 17.67
C LEU A 396 6.76 10.18 19.02
N ARG A 397 7.61 9.17 19.20
CA ARG A 397 7.78 8.43 20.45
C ARG A 397 8.32 9.31 21.59
N GLU A 398 9.43 10.02 21.35
CA GLU A 398 10.13 10.86 22.33
C GLU A 398 9.53 12.28 22.46
N ASN A 399 8.50 12.62 21.68
CA ASN A 399 7.88 13.94 21.58
C ASN A 399 8.87 15.07 21.23
N ILE A 400 9.80 14.77 20.32
CA ILE A 400 10.79 15.71 19.78
C ILE A 400 10.12 16.61 18.72
N ALA A 401 10.51 17.88 18.69
CA ALA A 401 10.04 18.82 17.68
C ALA A 401 10.36 18.32 16.25
N LEU A 402 9.35 18.39 15.38
CA LEU A 402 9.48 18.01 13.98
C LEU A 402 10.15 19.12 13.18
N THR A 403 11.15 18.77 12.37
CA THR A 403 11.70 19.64 11.33
C THR A 403 10.57 20.07 10.39
N PRO A 404 10.42 21.37 10.05
CA PRO A 404 9.43 21.83 9.09
C PRO A 404 9.81 21.40 7.66
N TYR A 405 8.80 21.15 6.82
CA TYR A 405 9.01 20.78 5.41
C TYR A 405 9.14 22.02 4.50
N ASP A 406 9.93 21.90 3.42
CA ASP A 406 9.99 22.90 2.36
C ASP A 406 9.26 22.38 1.11
N ARG A 407 8.04 22.88 0.87
CA ARG A 407 7.22 22.50 -0.28
C ARG A 407 7.87 22.79 -1.64
N SER A 408 8.78 23.76 -1.73
CA SER A 408 9.47 24.08 -3.00
C SER A 408 10.38 22.94 -3.48
N THR A 409 10.76 22.02 -2.59
CA THR A 409 11.63 20.87 -2.87
C THR A 409 10.87 19.55 -3.06
N PHE A 410 9.54 19.56 -2.99
CA PHE A 410 8.75 18.31 -3.02
C PHE A 410 8.92 17.56 -4.34
N TYR A 411 8.91 18.27 -5.47
CA TYR A 411 8.88 17.71 -6.82
C TYR A 411 10.00 18.31 -7.71
N THR A 412 11.25 18.19 -7.27
CA THR A 412 12.44 18.73 -7.97
C THR A 412 13.34 17.59 -8.47
N PRO A 413 13.68 17.53 -9.76
CA PRO A 413 14.43 16.40 -10.33
C PRO A 413 15.86 16.28 -9.78
N GLU A 414 16.32 15.04 -9.66
CA GLU A 414 17.73 14.63 -9.54
C GLU A 414 18.59 15.42 -8.51
N THR A 415 17.97 15.87 -7.41
CA THR A 415 18.65 16.65 -6.36
C THR A 415 18.45 16.09 -4.95
N ALA A 416 19.54 16.12 -4.18
CA ALA A 416 19.58 15.82 -2.75
C ALA A 416 18.82 16.86 -1.90
N LYS A 417 18.64 18.09 -2.42
CA LYS A 417 18.02 19.19 -1.65
C LYS A 417 16.55 18.89 -1.34
N GLY A 418 16.17 19.04 -0.08
CA GLY A 418 14.87 18.68 0.45
C GLY A 418 14.51 17.20 0.28
N TYR A 419 15.51 16.32 0.30
CA TYR A 419 15.36 14.89 0.05
C TYR A 419 16.21 14.08 1.04
N THR A 420 17.54 14.20 0.97
CA THR A 420 18.50 13.47 1.81
C THR A 420 19.36 14.36 2.69
N ASP A 421 19.14 15.68 2.64
CA ASP A 421 19.85 16.74 3.37
C ASP A 421 19.19 17.13 4.71
N TYR A 422 18.04 16.52 5.04
CA TYR A 422 17.32 16.78 6.28
C TYR A 422 17.96 16.09 7.50
N PRO A 423 18.17 16.80 8.63
CA PRO A 423 18.87 16.27 9.78
C PRO A 423 18.01 15.32 10.63
N PHE A 424 18.67 14.31 11.21
CA PHE A 424 18.16 13.51 12.33
C PHE A 424 18.06 14.35 13.62
N ALA A 425 17.29 13.90 14.61
CA ALA A 425 17.27 14.53 15.93
C ALA A 425 18.58 14.22 16.69
N SER A 426 19.22 15.30 17.19
CA SER A 426 20.37 15.28 18.10
C SER A 426 20.09 14.51 19.39
#